data_AF-A0A3A5B134-F1
#
_entry.id   AF-A0A3A5B134-F1
#
_cell.length_a   1.000
_cell.length_b   1.000
_cell.length_c   1.000
_cell.angle_alpha   90.00
_cell.angle_beta   90.00
_cell.angle_gamma   90.00
#
_symmetry.space_group_name_H-M   'P 1'
#
loop_
_entity.id
_entity.type
_entity.pdbx_description
1 polymer ?
#
loop_
_entity_poly.entity_id
_entity_poly.type
_entity_poly.pdbx_seq_one_letter_code
_entity_poly.pdbx_strand_id
1 'polypeptide(L)'
;MRKSSIFLIFILGCTLVLSLVFLDAHFQTAGDLPFLRQEIKVVETLKLTDLCLTTEARHTRHPSQADWHSPFQSHPGALDHFPSGAIIQPPETIIKGYEPHRQ
;
A
#
# COMPACT_ATOMS: atom_id res chain seq x y z
N MET A 1 36.09 -14.90 -16.61
CA MET A 1 35.50 -13.90 -15.67
C MET A 1 35.44 -14.50 -14.28
N ARG A 2 35.85 -13.77 -13.23
CA ARG A 2 35.77 -14.26 -11.85
C ARG A 2 34.30 -14.43 -11.46
N LYS A 3 33.94 -15.48 -10.74
CA LYS A 3 32.56 -15.75 -10.27
C LYS A 3 31.94 -14.52 -9.57
N SER A 4 32.74 -13.78 -8.82
CA SER A 4 32.34 -12.53 -8.15
C SER A 4 31.96 -11.41 -9.13
N SER A 5 32.64 -11.29 -10.26
CA SER A 5 32.32 -10.28 -11.29
C SER A 5 30.95 -10.53 -11.90
N ILE A 6 30.59 -11.80 -12.13
CA ILE A 6 29.27 -12.19 -12.66
C ILE A 6 28.18 -11.84 -11.63
N PHE A 7 28.38 -12.18 -10.36
CA PHE A 7 27.45 -11.85 -9.29
C PHE A 7 27.24 -10.33 -9.14
N LEU A 8 28.32 -9.54 -9.18
CA LEU A 8 28.23 -8.08 -9.09
C LEU A 8 27.48 -7.47 -10.28
N ILE A 9 27.72 -7.95 -11.49
CA ILE A 9 26.97 -7.50 -12.68
C ILE A 9 25.48 -7.84 -12.54
N PHE A 10 25.15 -9.03 -12.03
CA PHE A 10 23.76 -9.44 -11.80
C PHE A 10 23.07 -8.53 -10.77
N ILE A 11 23.68 -8.29 -9.61
CA ILE A 11 23.13 -7.39 -8.59
C ILE A 11 22.97 -5.98 -9.13
N LEU A 12 23.98 -5.46 -9.84
CA LEU A 12 23.89 -4.14 -10.48
C LEU A 12 22.70 -4.06 -11.43
N GLY A 13 22.51 -5.09 -12.26
CA GLY A 13 21.35 -5.21 -13.15
C GLY A 13 20.02 -5.18 -12.39
N CYS A 14 19.88 -5.97 -11.33
CA CYS A 14 18.68 -5.97 -10.49
C CYS A 14 18.41 -4.60 -9.86
N THR A 15 19.44 -3.94 -9.32
CA THR A 15 19.31 -2.61 -8.71
C THR A 15 18.93 -1.54 -9.74
N LEU A 16 19.47 -1.62 -10.96
CA LEU A 16 19.14 -0.71 -12.04
C LEU A 16 17.68 -0.86 -12.47
N VAL A 17 17.23 -2.10 -12.69
CA VAL A 17 15.82 -2.39 -13.03
C VAL A 17 14.89 -1.89 -11.95
N LEU A 18 15.21 -2.16 -10.67
CA LEU A 18 14.40 -1.69 -9.55
C LEU A 18 14.32 -0.16 -9.49
N SER A 19 15.45 0.52 -9.72
CA SER A 19 15.49 1.99 -9.76
C SER A 19 14.64 2.57 -10.89
N LEU A 20 14.64 1.92 -12.07
CA LEU A 20 13.80 2.33 -13.20
C LEU A 20 12.31 2.17 -12.88
N VAL A 21 11.90 1.09 -12.21
CA VAL A 21 10.51 0.89 -11.78
C VAL A 21 10.07 1.99 -10.81
N PHE A 22 10.90 2.36 -9.84
CA PHE A 22 10.59 3.46 -8.91
C PHE A 22 10.49 4.81 -9.62
N LEU A 23 11.37 5.06 -10.58
CA LEU A 23 11.34 6.30 -11.36
C LEU A 23 10.07 6.40 -12.20
N ASP A 24 9.69 5.31 -12.86
CA ASP A 24 8.45 5.21 -13.62
C ASP A 24 7.22 5.42 -12.74
N ALA A 25 7.14 4.73 -11.60
CA ALA A 25 6.06 4.93 -10.63
C ALA A 25 5.96 6.40 -10.13
N HIS A 26 7.10 7.06 -9.92
CA HIS A 26 7.14 8.47 -9.51
C HIS A 26 6.54 9.40 -10.58
N PHE A 27 6.84 9.14 -11.86
CA PHE A 27 6.27 9.92 -12.96
C PHE A 27 4.80 9.60 -13.23
N GLN A 28 4.39 8.33 -13.10
CA GLN A 28 3.01 7.90 -13.33
C GLN A 28 2.04 8.42 -12.26
N THR A 29 2.50 8.63 -11.02
CA THR A 29 1.67 9.16 -9.92
C THR A 29 0.94 10.47 -10.29
N ALA A 30 1.57 11.34 -11.10
CA ALA A 30 0.93 12.58 -11.55
C ALA A 30 -0.15 12.36 -12.64
N GLY A 31 0.01 11.31 -13.45
CA GLY A 31 -0.91 10.92 -14.52
C GLY A 31 -2.19 10.24 -14.04
N ASP A 32 -2.15 9.59 -12.86
CA ASP A 32 -3.29 8.85 -12.30
C ASP A 32 -4.29 9.71 -11.53
N LEU A 33 -3.91 10.94 -11.16
CA LEU A 33 -4.77 11.87 -10.42
C LEU A 33 -6.12 12.18 -11.10
N PRO A 34 -6.20 12.42 -12.42
CA PRO A 34 -7.48 12.65 -13.10
C PRO A 34 -8.43 11.44 -13.01
N PHE A 35 -7.89 10.23 -13.14
CA PHE A 35 -8.67 8.99 -13.03
C PHE A 35 -9.21 8.83 -11.60
N LEU A 36 -8.36 9.01 -10.58
CA LEU A 36 -8.76 9.01 -9.18
C LEU A 36 -9.87 10.02 -8.87
N ARG A 37 -9.77 11.25 -9.41
CA ARG A 37 -10.81 12.27 -9.24
C ARG A 37 -12.15 11.87 -9.85
N GLN A 38 -12.13 11.16 -10.99
CA GLN A 38 -13.34 10.65 -11.61
C GLN A 38 -14.01 9.58 -10.75
N GLU A 39 -13.24 8.63 -10.22
CA GLU A 39 -13.76 7.60 -9.31
C GLU A 39 -14.36 8.19 -8.03
N ILE A 40 -13.67 9.17 -7.43
CA ILE A 40 -14.20 9.91 -6.27
C ILE A 40 -15.55 10.56 -6.59
N LYS A 41 -15.68 11.18 -7.77
CA LYS A 41 -16.94 11.82 -8.18
C LYS A 41 -18.08 10.80 -8.34
N VAL A 42 -17.78 9.60 -8.82
CA VAL A 42 -18.77 8.51 -8.92
C VAL A 42 -19.23 8.10 -7.52
N VAL A 43 -18.30 7.88 -6.59
CA VAL A 43 -18.60 7.56 -5.18
C VAL A 43 -19.50 8.64 -4.55
N GLU A 44 -19.17 9.92 -4.74
CA GLU A 44 -19.95 11.05 -4.22
C GLU A 44 -21.36 11.16 -4.83
N THR A 45 -21.48 10.89 -6.14
CA THR A 45 -22.74 10.96 -6.89
C THR A 45 -23.68 9.84 -6.47
N LEU A 46 -23.15 8.63 -6.31
CA LEU A 46 -23.89 7.44 -5.92
C LEU A 46 -24.09 7.32 -4.40
N LYS A 47 -23.53 8.26 -3.61
CA LYS A 47 -23.57 8.23 -2.13
C LYS A 47 -23.05 6.92 -1.56
N LEU A 48 -22.01 6.37 -2.18
CA LEU A 48 -21.32 5.20 -1.65
C LEU A 48 -20.54 5.61 -0.41
N THR A 49 -20.39 4.69 0.54
CA THR A 49 -19.71 4.98 1.81
C THR A 49 -18.23 5.26 1.61
N ASP A 50 -17.56 4.51 0.72
CA ASP A 50 -16.13 4.65 0.47
C ASP A 50 -15.77 4.34 -0.99
N LEU A 51 -14.62 4.86 -1.42
CA LEU A 51 -13.90 4.39 -2.59
C LEU A 51 -13.18 3.06 -2.30
N CYS A 52 -13.41 2.05 -3.12
CA CYS A 52 -12.69 0.78 -3.03
C CYS A 52 -11.27 0.91 -3.59
N LEU A 53 -10.27 0.94 -2.70
CA LEU A 53 -8.86 1.13 -3.08
C LEU A 53 -8.26 -0.13 -3.73
N THR A 54 -8.66 -1.31 -3.26
CA THR A 54 -8.24 -2.61 -3.79
C THR A 54 -9.24 -3.69 -3.37
N THR A 55 -9.40 -4.70 -4.21
CA THR A 55 -10.32 -5.83 -3.99
C THR A 55 -9.67 -7.01 -3.28
N GLU A 56 -8.35 -7.01 -3.07
CA GLU A 56 -7.64 -8.14 -2.47
C GLU A 56 -7.81 -8.18 -0.95
N ALA A 57 -7.13 -7.28 -0.22
CA ALA A 57 -7.25 -7.21 1.23
C ALA A 57 -8.63 -6.65 1.66
N ARG A 58 -9.23 -7.29 2.67
CA ARG A 58 -10.59 -6.95 3.13
C ARG A 58 -10.67 -5.56 3.77
N HIS A 59 -9.64 -5.15 4.51
CA HIS A 59 -9.61 -3.87 5.23
C HIS A 59 -9.32 -2.66 4.34
N THR A 60 -8.99 -2.91 3.08
CA THR A 60 -8.65 -1.87 2.10
C THR A 60 -9.77 -1.65 1.08
N ARG A 61 -10.85 -2.44 1.10
CA ARG A 61 -12.04 -2.27 0.22
C ARG A 61 -12.96 -1.15 0.68
N HIS A 62 -13.21 -1.04 1.97
CA HIS A 62 -14.08 -0.01 2.55
C HIS A 62 -13.43 0.54 3.82
N PRO A 63 -12.45 1.45 3.70
CA PRO A 63 -11.66 1.88 4.83
C PRO A 63 -12.48 2.44 6.01
N SER A 64 -13.63 3.07 5.77
CA SER A 64 -14.50 3.56 6.86
C SER A 64 -15.32 2.46 7.54
N GLN A 65 -15.55 1.34 6.85
CA GLN A 65 -16.33 0.19 7.35
C GLN A 65 -15.44 -1.01 7.72
N ALA A 66 -14.14 -0.91 7.48
CA ALA A 66 -13.19 -1.98 7.74
C ALA A 66 -13.05 -2.22 9.24
N ASP A 67 -13.25 -3.47 9.65
CA ASP A 67 -12.95 -3.92 11.01
C ASP A 67 -11.44 -3.78 11.29
N TRP A 68 -11.09 -3.08 12.38
CA TRP A 68 -9.71 -2.87 12.83
C TRP A 68 -8.96 -4.16 13.15
N HIS A 69 -9.66 -5.25 13.44
CA HIS A 69 -9.05 -6.56 13.68
C HIS A 69 -8.74 -7.32 12.39
N SER A 70 -9.29 -6.92 11.25
CA SER A 70 -9.11 -7.59 9.96
C SER A 70 -7.64 -7.87 9.58
N PRO A 71 -6.68 -6.95 9.79
CA PRO A 71 -5.26 -7.22 9.49
C PRO A 71 -4.61 -8.28 10.40
N PHE A 72 -5.24 -8.61 11.53
CA PHE A 72 -4.68 -9.48 12.58
C PHE A 72 -5.38 -10.83 12.69
N GLN A 73 -6.23 -11.20 11.71
CA GLN A 73 -6.94 -12.48 11.73
C GLN A 73 -6.08 -13.67 11.32
N SER A 74 -4.88 -13.40 10.78
CA SER A 74 -3.88 -14.42 10.46
C SER A 74 -3.06 -14.81 11.68
N HIS A 75 -2.50 -16.02 11.67
CA HIS A 75 -1.62 -16.50 12.74
C HIS A 75 -0.38 -15.60 12.90
N PRO A 76 0.12 -15.37 14.12
CA PRO A 76 1.36 -14.61 14.33
C PRO A 76 2.52 -15.17 13.50
N GLY A 77 3.15 -14.33 12.67
CA GLY A 77 4.24 -14.73 11.77
C GLY A 77 3.79 -15.35 10.44
N ALA A 78 2.49 -15.44 10.16
CA ALA A 78 1.99 -15.78 8.84
C ALA A 78 2.40 -14.71 7.82
N LEU A 79 2.80 -15.16 6.62
CA LEU A 79 3.03 -14.27 5.50
C LEU A 79 1.69 -13.74 5.00
N ASP A 80 1.63 -12.43 4.75
CA ASP A 80 0.45 -11.84 4.13
C ASP A 80 0.32 -12.31 2.69
N HIS A 81 -0.88 -12.71 2.30
CA HIS A 81 -1.19 -13.15 0.94
C HIS A 81 -1.58 -11.97 0.03
N PHE A 82 -1.96 -10.84 0.64
CA PHE A 82 -2.48 -9.69 -0.08
C PHE A 82 -1.51 -8.51 0.10
N PRO A 83 -0.62 -8.24 -0.88
CA PRO A 83 0.36 -7.17 -0.76
C PRO A 83 -0.31 -5.79 -0.54
N SER A 84 -1.53 -5.64 -1.06
CA SER A 84 -2.34 -4.44 -0.85
C SER A 84 -2.72 -4.18 0.61
N GLY A 85 -2.65 -5.18 1.49
CA GLY A 85 -2.87 -5.03 2.92
C GLY A 85 -1.91 -4.06 3.61
N ALA A 86 -0.73 -3.83 3.02
CA ALA A 86 0.29 -2.92 3.53
C ALA A 86 0.12 -1.45 3.08
N ILE A 87 -0.88 -1.14 2.24
CA ILE A 87 -1.07 0.21 1.69
C ILE A 87 -1.61 1.18 2.75
N ILE A 88 -2.45 0.70 3.66
CA ILE A 88 -3.02 1.52 4.74
C ILE A 88 -2.09 1.43 5.95
N GLN A 89 -1.57 2.58 6.37
CA GLN A 89 -0.73 2.68 7.55
C GLN A 89 -1.55 2.56 8.84
N PRO A 90 -0.95 2.09 9.94
CA PRO A 90 -1.59 2.11 11.25
C PRO A 90 -2.03 3.54 11.64
N PRO A 91 -3.08 3.69 12.47
CA PRO A 91 -3.50 4.99 12.98
C PRO A 91 -2.35 5.72 13.68
N GLU A 92 -2.32 7.06 13.55
CA GLU A 92 -1.27 7.89 14.18
C GLU A 92 -1.16 7.68 15.70
N THR A 93 -2.26 7.34 16.37
CA THR A 93 -2.33 7.06 17.81
C THR A 93 -1.48 5.86 18.23
N ILE A 94 -1.30 4.88 17.34
CA ILE A 94 -0.42 3.73 17.58
C ILE A 94 1.04 4.13 17.28
N ILE A 95 1.27 4.89 16.21
CA ILE A 95 2.61 5.29 15.75
C ILE A 95 3.30 6.23 16.74
N LYS A 96 2.58 7.22 17.28
CA LYS A 96 3.13 8.22 18.23
C LYS A 96 3.30 7.67 19.65
N GLY A 97 2.91 6.42 19.90
CA GLY A 97 2.72 5.91 21.24
C GLY A 97 1.39 6.39 21.81
N TYR A 98 0.63 5.48 22.42
CA TYR A 98 -0.61 5.83 23.09
C TYR A 98 -0.30 6.71 24.31
N GLU A 99 -0.41 8.03 24.14
CA GLU A 99 -0.51 8.98 25.25
C GLU A 99 -1.99 9.05 25.65
N PRO A 100 -2.44 8.35 26.72
CA PRO A 100 -3.81 8.50 27.18
C PRO A 100 -4.01 9.99 27.49
N HIS A 101 -5.06 10.58 26.91
CA HIS A 101 -5.43 11.97 27.19
C HIS A 101 -5.43 12.20 28.69
N ARG A 102 -4.39 12.91 29.18
CA ARG A 102 -4.28 13.33 30.56
C ARG A 102 -5.36 14.39 30.75
N GLN A 103 -6.45 14.00 31.42
CA GLN A 103 -7.53 14.88 31.85
C GLN A 103 -6.99 16.01 32.72
#